data_AF-T0RHK6-F1
#
_entry.id   AF-T0RHK6-F1
#
_cell.length_a   1.000
_cell.length_b   1.000
_cell.length_c   1.000
_cell.angle_alpha   90.00
_cell.angle_beta   90.00
_cell.angle_gamma   90.00
#
_symmetry.space_group_name_H-M   'P 1'
#
loop_
_entity.id
_entity.type
_entity.pdbx_description
1 polymer ?
#
loop_
_entity_poly.entity_id
_entity_poly.type
_entity_poly.pdbx_seq_one_letter_code
_entity_poly.pdbx_strand_id
1 'polypeptide(L)'
;MTSRPSYYGTPAHEGDGLLSAPRRSSSLRANVLLGLNVAIAGALGLVGVSMHTSHARFEALSAKMDVFLSQAPEANLHAAYRSHAVAPSKYAVRHVTPRKDQSQRGTCWDFATIGVLEQSYRAHGLAHGWLEEDEYVSFSEQAYGIAVMELCAGPPSSPQQVACRVAGDSMWKNSTEGGEVGELYYLQHGLANAVFPYAICPYIKTGGNDSTCPGLTSDRRHDNPLKFKVRSMDTWYDDMTIKARLFEQKKAMALSTPVTYVTHYYPCIGEFASDPHCTLDHCTLCPSEMSATSCCVPLKGGRNRNMEGEFFSHRGMTIEGGHAMLLVGYNDAFMTRDGFTGGFVVKNSWLDGPTQGSHSLNYWMQEHSDWEERVVCPNSYNPFNWYQCGNDAEPVVAPRNMSSVTTAPPTEAAFNRTKAFNGGINACLSKETLVYAEINYQPLHLVCLDERQCSKAANVTYFVKNTTDWGDRMTIMCVWEYSPALEARAFCLKPMLEVDIAKTLTPVPSEVRSNDPDRCGFYFMPYEAIRRYIAQFQGFYVNAFDIEWHPQSYLRHKAKYPHLNYDLLTQSTAFQHADDFDGPFPFAKVVDGPPN
;
A
#
# COMPACT_ATOMS: atom_id res chain seq x y z
N MET A 1 -74.21 25.16 25.92
CA MET A 1 -74.83 26.50 25.82
C MET A 1 -73.68 27.49 25.64
N THR A 2 -73.50 28.20 24.51
CA THR A 2 -74.34 29.29 23.94
C THR A 2 -74.45 30.50 24.86
N SER A 3 -74.17 31.75 24.45
CA SER A 3 -73.55 32.26 23.21
C SER A 3 -73.22 33.77 23.32
N ARG A 4 -72.45 34.30 22.36
CA ARG A 4 -72.41 35.71 21.89
C ARG A 4 -73.83 36.26 21.52
N PRO A 5 -74.04 37.56 21.15
CA PRO A 5 -73.19 38.79 21.20
C PRO A 5 -73.98 40.07 21.68
N SER A 6 -73.50 41.28 21.29
CA SER A 6 -74.25 42.55 21.12
C SER A 6 -74.65 43.33 22.39
N TYR A 7 -74.82 44.66 22.41
CA TYR A 7 -74.59 45.81 21.48
C TYR A 7 -74.49 47.11 22.37
N TYR A 8 -74.31 48.37 21.94
CA TYR A 8 -74.19 49.12 20.66
C TYR A 8 -73.35 50.41 20.93
N GLY A 9 -72.83 51.10 19.92
CA GLY A 9 -72.24 52.46 20.08
C GLY A 9 -71.70 53.09 18.79
N THR A 10 -72.33 54.16 18.31
CA THR A 10 -72.02 54.93 17.08
C THR A 10 -71.40 56.31 17.42
N PRO A 11 -71.07 57.22 16.46
CA PRO A 11 -70.96 57.12 14.98
C PRO A 11 -69.62 57.64 14.39
N ALA A 12 -69.38 57.45 13.08
CA ALA A 12 -68.96 58.50 12.12
C ALA A 12 -68.73 57.99 10.68
N HIS A 13 -69.36 58.68 9.72
CA HIS A 13 -69.07 58.76 8.26
C HIS A 13 -68.92 57.51 7.38
N GLU A 14 -70.03 57.22 6.68
CA GLU A 14 -70.15 56.55 5.38
C GLU A 14 -69.53 57.40 4.24
N GLY A 15 -69.29 56.89 3.01
CA GLY A 15 -69.61 55.56 2.48
C GLY A 15 -69.14 55.32 1.03
N ASP A 16 -69.57 54.20 0.45
CA ASP A 16 -69.09 53.64 -0.83
C ASP A 16 -69.50 54.39 -2.11
N GLY A 17 -68.79 54.10 -3.21
CA GLY A 17 -69.05 54.70 -4.52
C GLY A 17 -68.37 54.00 -5.70
N LEU A 18 -68.63 52.70 -5.90
CA LEU A 18 -68.18 52.00 -7.12
C LEU A 18 -69.00 52.46 -8.35
N LEU A 19 -68.37 52.49 -9.53
CA LEU A 19 -68.99 52.67 -10.86
C LEU A 19 -69.68 54.03 -11.16
N SER A 20 -68.87 55.06 -11.40
CA SER A 20 -69.19 56.05 -12.44
C SER A 20 -67.93 56.42 -13.24
N ALA A 21 -68.07 56.60 -14.56
CA ALA A 21 -66.94 56.84 -15.44
C ALA A 21 -66.99 58.24 -16.07
N PRO A 22 -65.86 58.98 -16.04
CA PRO A 22 -65.52 59.92 -17.08
C PRO A 22 -64.27 59.47 -17.87
N ARG A 23 -64.18 59.93 -19.11
CA ARG A 23 -63.16 59.56 -20.11
C ARG A 23 -61.78 60.19 -19.83
N ARG A 24 -60.72 59.54 -20.38
CA ARG A 24 -59.28 59.89 -20.35
C ARG A 24 -58.59 59.52 -19.03
N SER A 25 -57.45 58.82 -18.99
CA SER A 25 -56.53 58.38 -20.05
C SER A 25 -56.23 56.88 -19.94
N SER A 26 -56.46 56.11 -21.00
CA SER A 26 -56.39 54.63 -21.00
C SER A 26 -55.20 54.01 -21.74
N SER A 27 -54.36 54.80 -22.43
CA SER A 27 -53.28 54.27 -23.28
C SER A 27 -52.04 53.81 -22.50
N LEU A 28 -51.61 54.56 -21.49
CA LEU A 28 -50.27 54.37 -20.91
C LEU A 28 -50.08 53.02 -20.20
N ARG A 29 -51.04 52.60 -19.36
CA ARG A 29 -50.95 51.31 -18.63
C ARG A 29 -51.11 50.10 -19.55
N ALA A 30 -51.98 50.19 -20.57
CA ALA A 30 -52.17 49.13 -21.56
C ALA A 30 -50.88 48.93 -22.39
N ASN A 31 -50.27 50.01 -22.88
CA ASN A 31 -49.07 49.92 -23.70
C ASN A 31 -47.85 49.38 -22.93
N VAL A 32 -47.72 49.69 -21.64
CA VAL A 32 -46.63 49.14 -20.79
C VAL A 32 -46.82 47.64 -20.55
N LEU A 33 -48.04 47.19 -20.21
CA LEU A 33 -48.33 45.76 -20.04
C LEU A 33 -48.19 44.98 -21.36
N LEU A 34 -48.61 45.55 -22.48
CA LEU A 34 -48.43 44.95 -23.80
C LEU A 34 -46.94 44.85 -24.16
N GLY A 35 -46.17 45.92 -23.95
CA GLY A 35 -44.72 45.95 -24.18
C GLY A 35 -43.96 44.93 -23.33
N LEU A 36 -44.32 44.76 -22.05
CA LEU A 36 -43.70 43.77 -21.17
C LEU A 36 -43.98 42.34 -21.63
N ASN A 37 -45.23 42.04 -22.01
CA ASN A 37 -45.60 40.71 -22.52
C ASN A 37 -44.93 40.41 -23.88
N VAL A 38 -44.81 41.40 -24.77
CA VAL A 38 -44.07 41.26 -26.04
C VAL A 38 -42.58 41.04 -25.80
N ALA A 39 -41.97 41.73 -24.82
CA ALA A 39 -40.58 41.50 -24.44
C ALA A 39 -40.34 40.08 -23.87
N ILE A 40 -41.23 39.60 -23.01
CA ILE A 40 -41.18 38.24 -22.45
C ILE A 40 -41.39 37.19 -23.55
N ALA A 41 -42.35 37.39 -24.46
CA ALA A 41 -42.56 36.50 -25.61
C ALA A 41 -41.35 36.49 -26.55
N GLY A 42 -40.70 37.64 -26.78
CA GLY A 42 -39.45 37.75 -27.55
C GLY A 42 -38.28 37.02 -26.88
N ALA A 43 -38.14 37.14 -25.56
CA ALA A 43 -37.13 36.41 -24.80
C ALA A 43 -37.35 34.89 -24.83
N LEU A 44 -38.59 34.43 -24.64
CA LEU A 44 -38.96 33.01 -24.77
C LEU A 44 -38.76 32.49 -26.20
N GLY A 45 -39.04 33.30 -27.22
CA GLY A 45 -38.74 32.98 -28.61
C GLY A 45 -37.24 32.82 -28.88
N LEU A 46 -36.41 33.74 -28.36
CA LEU A 46 -34.95 33.65 -28.46
C LEU A 46 -34.38 32.43 -27.73
N VAL A 47 -34.89 32.11 -26.53
CA VAL A 47 -34.52 30.88 -25.81
C VAL A 47 -34.98 29.64 -26.58
N GLY A 48 -36.19 29.63 -27.15
CA GLY A 48 -36.68 28.53 -27.98
C GLY A 48 -35.84 28.29 -29.24
N VAL A 49 -35.44 29.35 -29.95
CA VAL A 49 -34.53 29.27 -31.10
C VAL A 49 -33.13 28.82 -30.68
N SER A 50 -32.62 29.28 -29.53
CA SER A 50 -31.34 28.84 -28.97
C SER A 50 -31.37 27.34 -28.61
N MET A 51 -32.42 26.87 -27.93
CA MET A 51 -32.60 25.45 -27.61
C MET A 51 -32.79 24.59 -28.86
N HIS A 52 -33.57 25.04 -29.86
CA HIS A 52 -33.77 24.29 -31.10
C HIS A 52 -32.51 24.21 -31.95
N THR A 53 -31.73 25.30 -32.05
CA THR A 53 -30.42 25.27 -32.74
C THR A 53 -29.36 24.48 -31.97
N SER A 54 -29.45 24.42 -30.64
CA SER A 54 -28.64 23.50 -29.81
C SER A 54 -29.04 22.04 -30.05
N HIS A 55 -30.34 21.73 -30.09
CA HIS A 55 -30.86 20.39 -30.36
C HIS A 55 -30.47 19.90 -31.77
N ALA A 56 -30.61 20.74 -32.79
CA ALA A 56 -30.19 20.42 -34.15
C ALA A 56 -28.65 20.21 -34.26
N ARG A 57 -27.85 20.91 -33.44
CA ARG A 57 -26.41 20.64 -33.31
C ARG A 57 -26.12 19.32 -32.60
N PHE A 58 -26.92 18.97 -31.59
CA PHE A 58 -26.79 17.71 -30.85
C PHE A 58 -27.18 16.51 -31.72
N GLU A 59 -28.29 16.59 -32.47
CA GLU A 59 -28.67 15.59 -33.48
C GLU A 59 -27.64 15.47 -34.59
N ALA A 60 -27.08 16.59 -35.09
CA ALA A 60 -26.00 16.57 -36.07
C ALA A 60 -24.66 16.04 -35.50
N LEU A 61 -24.50 16.02 -34.17
CA LEU A 61 -23.37 15.37 -33.50
C LEU A 61 -23.65 13.87 -33.30
N SER A 62 -24.86 13.50 -32.87
CA SER A 62 -25.30 12.11 -32.76
C SER A 62 -25.21 11.40 -34.11
N ALA A 63 -25.81 11.95 -35.17
CA ALA A 63 -25.76 11.37 -36.51
C ALA A 63 -24.32 11.22 -37.03
N LYS A 64 -23.39 12.09 -36.62
CA LYS A 64 -21.95 11.90 -36.91
C LYS A 64 -21.31 10.80 -36.06
N MET A 65 -21.70 10.66 -34.81
CA MET A 65 -21.31 9.54 -33.94
C MET A 65 -21.83 8.20 -34.51
N ASP A 66 -23.11 8.15 -34.90
CA ASP A 66 -23.78 6.97 -35.47
C ASP A 66 -23.16 6.58 -36.82
N VAL A 67 -22.81 7.56 -37.66
CA VAL A 67 -22.03 7.33 -38.90
C VAL A 67 -20.60 6.87 -38.59
N PHE A 68 -19.92 7.43 -37.58
CA PHE A 68 -18.58 7.00 -37.18
C PHE A 68 -18.58 5.57 -36.63
N LEU A 69 -19.59 5.20 -35.83
CA LEU A 69 -19.78 3.87 -35.26
C LEU A 69 -20.17 2.84 -36.34
N SER A 70 -21.01 3.21 -37.31
CA SER A 70 -21.41 2.31 -38.41
C SER A 70 -20.43 2.23 -39.58
N GLN A 71 -19.47 3.17 -39.68
CA GLN A 71 -18.36 3.12 -40.63
C GLN A 71 -17.05 2.61 -40.02
N ALA A 72 -16.96 2.47 -38.69
CA ALA A 72 -15.87 1.76 -38.04
C ALA A 72 -15.93 0.28 -38.44
N PRO A 73 -14.91 -0.28 -39.12
CA PRO A 73 -14.90 -1.70 -39.44
C PRO A 73 -14.71 -2.50 -38.15
N GLU A 74 -15.77 -3.17 -37.69
CA GLU A 74 -15.82 -3.95 -36.44
C GLU A 74 -14.61 -4.89 -36.29
N ALA A 75 -14.15 -5.47 -37.40
CA ALA A 75 -12.96 -6.31 -37.46
C ALA A 75 -11.67 -5.64 -36.93
N ASN A 76 -11.44 -4.36 -37.22
CA ASN A 76 -10.23 -3.65 -36.78
C ASN A 76 -10.37 -3.07 -35.37
N LEU A 77 -11.57 -2.61 -34.99
CA LEU A 77 -11.80 -2.17 -33.61
C LEU A 77 -11.68 -3.36 -32.65
N HIS A 78 -12.26 -4.51 -33.01
CA HIS A 78 -12.03 -5.75 -32.27
C HIS A 78 -10.60 -6.28 -32.39
N ALA A 79 -9.85 -6.04 -33.47
CA ALA A 79 -8.43 -6.42 -33.51
C ALA A 79 -7.61 -5.64 -32.46
N ALA A 80 -7.74 -4.32 -32.40
CA ALA A 80 -7.04 -3.48 -31.42
C ALA A 80 -7.51 -3.70 -29.97
N TYR A 81 -8.78 -4.08 -29.78
CA TYR A 81 -9.36 -4.38 -28.46
C TYR A 81 -9.17 -5.84 -28.02
N ARG A 82 -8.82 -6.76 -28.93
CA ARG A 82 -8.43 -8.16 -28.62
C ARG A 82 -6.92 -8.38 -28.58
N SER A 83 -6.11 -7.52 -29.18
CA SER A 83 -4.65 -7.51 -28.99
C SER A 83 -4.29 -7.13 -27.55
N HIS A 84 -5.12 -6.29 -26.92
CA HIS A 84 -5.28 -6.27 -25.48
C HIS A 84 -6.07 -7.50 -25.06
N ALA A 85 -5.42 -8.67 -25.02
CA ALA A 85 -5.97 -9.80 -24.29
C ALA A 85 -6.23 -9.33 -22.86
N VAL A 86 -7.49 -9.29 -22.43
CA VAL A 86 -7.88 -8.67 -21.16
C VAL A 86 -7.10 -9.34 -20.04
N ALA A 87 -6.13 -8.59 -19.51
CA ALA A 87 -5.27 -9.07 -18.44
C ALA A 87 -6.17 -9.46 -17.25
N PRO A 88 -5.85 -10.55 -16.54
CA PRO A 88 -6.64 -10.99 -15.38
C PRO A 88 -6.77 -9.87 -14.34
N SER A 89 -7.72 -9.98 -13.42
CA SER A 89 -7.85 -8.99 -12.34
C SER A 89 -6.67 -8.98 -11.37
N LYS A 90 -5.92 -10.08 -11.29
CA LYS A 90 -4.66 -10.19 -10.55
C LYS A 90 -3.63 -11.03 -11.31
N TYR A 91 -2.36 -10.74 -11.10
CA TYR A 91 -1.24 -11.49 -11.65
C TYR A 91 0.01 -11.35 -10.78
N ALA A 92 0.73 -12.46 -10.61
CA ALA A 92 2.05 -12.52 -9.99
C ALA A 92 3.08 -13.13 -10.96
N VAL A 93 4.25 -12.51 -11.02
CA VAL A 93 5.44 -13.01 -11.70
C VAL A 93 6.01 -14.18 -10.92
N ARG A 94 6.36 -15.26 -11.61
CA ARG A 94 6.97 -16.45 -11.00
C ARG A 94 8.48 -16.32 -10.82
N HIS A 95 9.06 -17.16 -9.96
CA HIS A 95 10.51 -17.32 -9.78
C HIS A 95 11.22 -16.08 -9.19
N VAL A 96 10.48 -15.20 -8.51
CA VAL A 96 11.04 -14.10 -7.72
C VAL A 96 11.85 -14.69 -6.56
N THR A 97 13.06 -14.18 -6.34
CA THR A 97 13.96 -14.62 -5.25
C THR A 97 13.56 -14.04 -3.89
N PRO A 98 14.03 -14.62 -2.78
CA PRO A 98 13.98 -14.04 -1.42
C PRO A 98 14.39 -12.58 -1.33
N ARG A 99 13.90 -11.88 -0.30
CA ARG A 99 14.20 -10.46 -0.08
C ARG A 99 15.62 -10.23 0.44
N LYS A 100 16.05 -8.96 0.39
CA LYS A 100 17.32 -8.49 0.93
C LYS A 100 17.13 -7.13 1.62
N ASP A 101 18.20 -6.60 2.22
CA ASP A 101 18.16 -5.39 3.05
C ASP A 101 19.30 -4.42 2.71
N GLN A 102 18.93 -3.24 2.18
CA GLN A 102 19.85 -2.13 1.88
C GLN A 102 20.29 -1.35 3.13
N SER A 103 19.68 -1.61 4.30
CA SER A 103 19.89 -0.83 5.53
C SER A 103 19.59 0.66 5.30
N GLN A 104 20.41 1.56 5.85
CA GLN A 104 20.28 3.02 5.73
C GLN A 104 21.06 3.61 4.54
N ARG A 105 21.46 2.80 3.55
CA ARG A 105 22.18 3.26 2.36
C ARG A 105 21.22 3.50 1.19
N GLY A 106 21.50 4.52 0.38
CA GLY A 106 20.73 4.94 -0.80
C GLY A 106 20.88 4.03 -2.03
N THR A 107 21.17 2.72 -1.86
CA THR A 107 21.48 1.81 -2.97
C THR A 107 20.27 1.04 -3.52
N CYS A 108 19.02 1.41 -3.20
CA CYS A 108 17.79 0.72 -3.68
C CYS A 108 17.80 0.35 -5.17
N TRP A 109 18.46 1.14 -6.02
CA TRP A 109 18.68 0.91 -7.44
C TRP A 109 19.52 -0.35 -7.74
N ASP A 110 20.55 -0.68 -6.94
CA ASP A 110 21.32 -1.92 -7.12
C ASP A 110 20.50 -3.15 -6.72
N PHE A 111 19.79 -3.12 -5.59
CA PHE A 111 18.82 -4.15 -5.19
C PHE A 111 17.70 -4.38 -6.23
N ALA A 112 17.12 -3.31 -6.78
CA ALA A 112 16.11 -3.43 -7.83
C ALA A 112 16.68 -4.03 -9.12
N THR A 113 17.89 -3.63 -9.52
CA THR A 113 18.57 -4.17 -10.70
C THR A 113 18.94 -5.65 -10.52
N ILE A 114 19.52 -6.01 -9.37
CA ILE A 114 19.84 -7.40 -9.04
C ILE A 114 18.56 -8.25 -8.95
N GLY A 115 17.46 -7.71 -8.42
CA GLY A 115 16.15 -8.38 -8.40
C GLY A 115 15.63 -8.76 -9.79
N VAL A 116 15.80 -7.89 -10.79
CA VAL A 116 15.47 -8.21 -12.20
C VAL A 116 16.40 -9.30 -12.73
N LEU A 117 17.71 -9.17 -12.48
CA LEU A 117 18.71 -10.12 -12.98
C LEU A 117 18.51 -11.52 -12.38
N GLU A 118 18.30 -11.64 -11.07
CA GLU A 118 18.04 -12.90 -10.37
C GLU A 118 16.75 -13.58 -10.85
N GLN A 119 15.64 -12.84 -10.96
CA GLN A 119 14.38 -13.39 -11.45
C GLN A 119 14.51 -13.87 -12.91
N SER A 120 15.22 -13.11 -13.76
CA SER A 120 15.48 -13.51 -15.14
C SER A 120 16.40 -14.74 -15.24
N TYR A 121 17.41 -14.85 -14.37
CA TYR A 121 18.32 -16.00 -14.31
C TYR A 121 17.58 -17.26 -13.88
N ARG A 122 16.76 -17.19 -12.82
CA ARG A 122 16.02 -18.35 -12.32
C ARG A 122 14.96 -18.81 -13.33
N ALA A 123 14.18 -17.88 -13.88
CA ALA A 123 13.19 -18.18 -14.92
C ALA A 123 13.84 -18.81 -16.17
N HIS A 124 15.00 -18.30 -16.60
CA HIS A 124 15.74 -18.85 -17.75
C HIS A 124 16.35 -20.22 -17.43
N GLY A 125 16.87 -20.45 -16.23
CA GLY A 125 17.40 -21.75 -15.79
C GLY A 125 16.32 -22.84 -15.76
N LEU A 126 15.17 -22.53 -15.16
CA LEU A 126 14.02 -23.44 -15.07
C LEU A 126 13.44 -23.78 -16.45
N ALA A 127 13.30 -22.78 -17.33
CA ALA A 127 12.81 -22.99 -18.70
C ALA A 127 13.69 -23.93 -19.55
N HIS A 128 14.93 -24.22 -19.13
CA HIS A 128 15.84 -25.15 -19.80
C HIS A 128 16.21 -26.39 -18.96
N GLY A 129 15.65 -26.56 -17.76
CA GLY A 129 16.01 -27.66 -16.85
C GLY A 129 17.47 -27.59 -16.36
N TRP A 130 17.96 -26.39 -16.04
CA TRP A 130 19.32 -26.13 -15.53
C TRP A 130 19.36 -25.71 -14.05
N LEU A 131 18.18 -25.55 -13.44
CA LEU A 131 17.95 -25.37 -12.00
C LEU A 131 16.75 -26.26 -11.60
N GLU A 132 16.67 -26.66 -10.33
CA GLU A 132 15.49 -27.29 -9.74
C GLU A 132 14.45 -26.23 -9.27
N GLU A 133 13.17 -26.59 -9.03
CA GLU A 133 12.08 -25.60 -8.87
C GLU A 133 12.24 -24.63 -7.68
N ASP A 134 12.73 -25.13 -6.55
CA ASP A 134 13.06 -24.38 -5.33
C ASP A 134 14.42 -23.68 -5.39
N GLU A 135 15.31 -24.12 -6.29
CA GLU A 135 16.67 -23.59 -6.45
C GLU A 135 16.68 -22.14 -6.98
N TYR A 136 17.52 -21.30 -6.38
CA TYR A 136 17.84 -19.97 -6.86
C TYR A 136 19.32 -19.63 -6.60
N VAL A 137 19.81 -18.60 -7.28
CA VAL A 137 21.15 -18.03 -7.04
C VAL A 137 21.00 -16.58 -6.61
N SER A 138 21.68 -16.21 -5.52
CA SER A 138 21.80 -14.84 -5.05
C SER A 138 23.02 -14.16 -5.69
N PHE A 139 22.85 -12.95 -6.20
CA PHE A 139 23.94 -12.11 -6.71
C PHE A 139 24.36 -11.04 -5.69
N SER A 140 25.54 -10.44 -5.88
CA SER A 140 26.07 -9.39 -5.00
C SER A 140 25.71 -7.99 -5.51
N GLU A 141 24.84 -7.29 -4.78
CA GLU A 141 24.60 -5.85 -4.93
C GLU A 141 25.89 -5.05 -4.75
N GLN A 142 26.69 -5.36 -3.72
CA GLN A 142 27.92 -4.62 -3.40
C GLN A 142 28.95 -4.69 -4.56
N ALA A 143 29.10 -5.85 -5.20
CA ALA A 143 29.98 -5.98 -6.37
C ALA A 143 29.40 -5.28 -7.62
N TYR A 144 28.07 -5.29 -7.79
CA TYR A 144 27.41 -4.59 -8.89
C TYR A 144 27.50 -3.07 -8.77
N GLY A 145 27.19 -2.51 -7.59
CA GLY A 145 27.30 -1.09 -7.28
C GLY A 145 28.73 -0.57 -7.47
N ILE A 146 29.74 -1.37 -7.11
CA ILE A 146 31.15 -1.09 -7.42
C ILE A 146 31.40 -1.11 -8.93
N ALA A 147 30.97 -2.15 -9.65
CA ALA A 147 31.19 -2.26 -11.09
C ALA A 147 30.55 -1.12 -11.88
N VAL A 148 29.38 -0.62 -11.45
CA VAL A 148 28.74 0.59 -12.00
C VAL A 148 29.53 1.83 -11.64
N MET A 149 29.87 2.05 -10.36
CA MET A 149 30.66 3.19 -9.90
C MET A 149 32.02 3.30 -10.63
N GLU A 150 32.69 2.17 -10.88
CA GLU A 150 33.92 2.08 -11.68
C GLU A 150 33.70 2.50 -13.15
N LEU A 151 32.57 2.15 -13.76
CA LEU A 151 32.23 2.53 -15.14
C LEU A 151 31.78 3.98 -15.25
N CYS A 152 31.15 4.52 -14.20
CA CYS A 152 30.77 5.92 -14.07
C CYS A 152 31.95 6.84 -13.73
N ALA A 153 33.10 6.29 -13.32
CA ALA A 153 34.31 7.06 -13.08
C ALA A 153 34.97 7.48 -14.40
N GLY A 154 35.16 8.79 -14.59
CA GLY A 154 35.85 9.30 -15.78
C GLY A 154 35.68 10.80 -16.04
N PRO A 155 36.20 11.30 -17.17
CA PRO A 155 36.08 12.69 -17.57
C PRO A 155 34.61 13.15 -17.73
N PRO A 156 34.28 14.43 -17.46
CA PRO A 156 32.95 15.05 -17.66
C PRO A 156 32.23 14.90 -19.02
N SER A 157 32.85 14.21 -19.99
CA SER A 157 32.41 14.05 -21.37
C SER A 157 32.57 12.62 -21.90
N SER A 158 32.91 11.63 -21.07
CA SER A 158 32.90 10.23 -21.52
C SER A 158 31.45 9.73 -21.66
N PRO A 159 31.13 8.86 -22.66
CA PRO A 159 29.77 8.36 -22.85
C PRO A 159 29.18 7.67 -21.60
N GLN A 160 30.02 6.97 -20.85
CA GLN A 160 29.64 6.29 -19.61
C GLN A 160 29.26 7.30 -18.52
N GLN A 161 30.11 8.29 -18.27
CA GLN A 161 29.88 9.27 -17.20
C GLN A 161 28.77 10.28 -17.57
N VAL A 162 28.46 10.45 -18.86
CA VAL A 162 27.25 11.14 -19.33
C VAL A 162 25.99 10.32 -19.05
N ALA A 163 26.03 8.98 -19.17
CA ALA A 163 24.90 8.13 -18.82
C ALA A 163 24.60 8.17 -17.31
N CYS A 164 25.63 8.11 -16.46
CA CYS A 164 25.48 8.13 -15.00
C CYS A 164 25.20 9.51 -14.38
N ARG A 165 24.80 10.52 -15.18
CA ARG A 165 24.69 11.92 -14.74
C ARG A 165 23.24 12.38 -14.54
N VAL A 166 22.49 11.59 -13.78
CA VAL A 166 21.12 11.92 -13.38
C VAL A 166 21.12 12.83 -12.13
N ALA A 167 20.06 13.63 -11.99
CA ALA A 167 19.97 14.70 -11.00
C ALA A 167 19.49 14.18 -9.63
N GLY A 168 20.45 13.72 -8.82
CA GLY A 168 20.26 13.23 -7.46
C GLY A 168 21.43 12.33 -7.05
N ASP A 169 21.88 11.53 -8.01
CA ASP A 169 22.83 10.44 -7.90
C ASP A 169 24.23 10.84 -7.46
N SER A 170 24.97 9.87 -6.90
CA SER A 170 26.36 10.05 -6.46
C SER A 170 27.38 9.11 -7.11
N MET A 171 26.98 8.23 -8.05
CA MET A 171 27.90 7.26 -8.66
C MET A 171 29.00 7.95 -9.47
N TRP A 172 28.65 8.99 -10.23
CA TRP A 172 29.60 9.89 -10.90
C TRP A 172 30.47 10.73 -9.92
N LYS A 173 30.18 10.68 -8.62
CA LYS A 173 30.97 11.26 -7.51
C LYS A 173 31.75 10.20 -6.71
N ASN A 174 31.81 8.95 -7.17
CA ASN A 174 32.40 7.80 -6.48
C ASN A 174 31.68 7.44 -5.16
N SER A 175 30.35 7.34 -5.19
CA SER A 175 29.53 6.73 -4.14
C SER A 175 28.26 6.09 -4.69
N THR A 176 27.83 5.00 -4.07
CA THR A 176 26.60 4.24 -4.40
C THR A 176 25.30 4.90 -3.90
N GLU A 177 25.41 5.99 -3.14
CA GLU A 177 24.29 6.74 -2.53
C GLU A 177 23.51 7.54 -3.60
N GLY A 178 22.46 6.92 -4.15
CA GLY A 178 21.64 7.45 -5.24
C GLY A 178 22.17 7.02 -6.61
N GLY A 179 21.29 6.37 -7.38
CA GLY A 179 21.55 5.81 -8.72
C GLY A 179 20.28 5.30 -9.38
N GLU A 180 20.38 4.87 -10.64
CA GLU A 180 19.22 4.62 -11.52
C GLU A 180 19.30 3.26 -12.26
N VAL A 181 18.21 2.49 -12.23
CA VAL A 181 18.20 1.10 -12.76
C VAL A 181 18.44 1.03 -14.27
N GLY A 182 18.10 2.10 -15.01
CA GLY A 182 18.35 2.21 -16.45
C GLY A 182 19.83 2.12 -16.85
N GLU A 183 20.77 2.32 -15.92
CA GLU A 183 22.21 2.16 -16.17
C GLU A 183 22.60 0.74 -16.59
N LEU A 184 21.85 -0.29 -16.19
CA LEU A 184 22.06 -1.66 -16.66
C LEU A 184 22.05 -1.74 -18.19
N TYR A 185 21.21 -0.95 -18.86
CA TYR A 185 21.14 -0.87 -20.31
C TYR A 185 22.26 0.00 -20.90
N TYR A 186 22.55 1.18 -20.33
CA TYR A 186 23.56 2.10 -20.88
C TYR A 186 25.00 1.61 -20.67
N LEU A 187 25.27 0.90 -19.58
CA LEU A 187 26.59 0.36 -19.22
C LEU A 187 26.74 -1.13 -19.56
N GLN A 188 25.75 -1.74 -20.24
CA GLN A 188 25.63 -3.18 -20.49
C GLN A 188 26.92 -3.89 -20.93
N HIS A 189 27.76 -3.24 -21.75
CA HIS A 189 29.00 -3.84 -22.27
C HIS A 189 30.11 -3.96 -21.21
N GLY A 190 30.12 -3.08 -20.21
CA GLY A 190 31.00 -3.19 -19.04
C GLY A 190 30.43 -4.12 -17.95
N LEU A 191 29.10 -4.26 -17.89
CA LEU A 191 28.39 -5.02 -16.88
C LEU A 191 28.18 -6.51 -17.22
N ALA A 192 28.23 -6.90 -18.49
CA ALA A 192 27.89 -8.25 -18.98
C ALA A 192 28.62 -9.44 -18.29
N ASN A 193 29.82 -9.20 -17.75
CA ASN A 193 30.62 -10.16 -16.96
C ASN A 193 30.91 -9.66 -15.52
N ALA A 194 30.26 -8.58 -15.08
CA ALA A 194 30.55 -7.87 -13.82
C ALA A 194 29.44 -7.98 -12.76
N VAL A 195 28.40 -8.78 -13.05
CA VAL A 195 27.46 -9.29 -12.04
C VAL A 195 28.07 -10.58 -11.48
N PHE A 196 28.16 -10.69 -10.16
CA PHE A 196 28.85 -11.80 -9.48
C PHE A 196 27.95 -12.50 -8.46
N PRO A 197 28.22 -13.79 -8.14
CA PRO A 197 27.53 -14.50 -7.07
C PRO A 197 27.75 -13.82 -5.70
N TYR A 198 26.72 -13.79 -4.86
CA TYR A 198 26.71 -13.12 -3.55
C TYR A 198 27.96 -13.41 -2.69
N ALA A 199 28.43 -14.66 -2.68
CA ALA A 199 29.57 -15.13 -1.89
C ALA A 199 30.90 -14.42 -2.20
N ILE A 200 31.05 -13.73 -3.35
CA ILE A 200 32.25 -12.91 -3.60
C ILE A 200 32.33 -11.71 -2.64
N CYS A 201 31.18 -11.19 -2.23
CA CYS A 201 31.05 -9.89 -1.58
C CYS A 201 29.65 -9.70 -0.97
N PRO A 202 29.42 -10.20 0.26
CA PRO A 202 28.20 -9.92 1.03
C PRO A 202 27.98 -8.42 1.20
N TYR A 203 26.73 -7.97 1.15
CA TYR A 203 26.39 -6.54 1.20
C TYR A 203 26.76 -5.87 2.53
N ILE A 204 27.49 -4.76 2.46
CA ILE A 204 27.97 -4.03 3.63
C ILE A 204 26.94 -2.98 4.05
N LYS A 205 26.18 -3.27 5.10
CA LYS A 205 25.05 -2.43 5.58
C LYS A 205 25.43 -1.05 6.15
N THR A 206 26.72 -0.78 6.34
CA THR A 206 27.26 0.50 6.83
C THR A 206 27.72 1.39 5.66
N GLY A 207 27.22 2.62 5.60
CA GLY A 207 27.65 3.61 4.59
C GLY A 207 29.15 3.94 4.66
N GLY A 208 29.69 4.52 3.59
CA GLY A 208 31.13 4.79 3.44
C GLY A 208 31.97 3.55 3.09
N ASN A 209 31.32 2.43 2.77
CA ASN A 209 31.93 1.17 2.31
C ASN A 209 31.69 0.94 0.81
N ASP A 210 31.33 1.99 0.08
CA ASP A 210 30.90 1.99 -1.32
C ASP A 210 31.85 1.22 -2.26
N SER A 211 33.16 1.37 -2.07
CA SER A 211 34.23 0.71 -2.85
C SER A 211 34.79 -0.56 -2.21
N THR A 212 34.25 -1.01 -1.07
CA THR A 212 34.88 -2.06 -0.23
C THR A 212 34.38 -3.44 -0.62
N CYS A 213 35.24 -4.24 -1.27
CA CYS A 213 34.88 -5.59 -1.70
C CYS A 213 36.11 -6.53 -1.82
N PRO A 214 36.60 -7.11 -0.71
CA PRO A 214 37.87 -7.83 -0.68
C PRO A 214 37.99 -9.06 -1.60
N GLY A 215 36.85 -9.68 -2.00
CA GLY A 215 36.83 -10.81 -2.93
C GLY A 215 36.92 -10.42 -4.42
N LEU A 216 36.67 -9.16 -4.75
CA LEU A 216 36.62 -8.62 -6.11
C LEU A 216 38.00 -8.09 -6.55
N THR A 217 38.88 -8.99 -6.96
CA THR A 217 40.14 -8.62 -7.62
C THR A 217 39.94 -8.41 -9.13
N SER A 218 40.89 -7.72 -9.79
CA SER A 218 40.91 -7.50 -11.25
C SER A 218 40.58 -8.76 -12.05
N ASP A 219 41.16 -9.87 -11.63
CA ASP A 219 41.21 -11.12 -12.38
C ASP A 219 39.86 -11.85 -12.34
N ARG A 220 38.97 -11.50 -11.38
CA ARG A 220 37.64 -12.12 -11.22
C ARG A 220 36.73 -11.90 -12.41
N ARG A 221 36.91 -10.81 -13.16
CA ARG A 221 36.19 -10.57 -14.42
C ARG A 221 36.54 -11.60 -15.52
N HIS A 222 37.56 -12.44 -15.32
CA HIS A 222 37.96 -13.53 -16.24
C HIS A 222 37.53 -14.94 -15.78
N ASP A 223 37.44 -15.23 -14.48
CA ASP A 223 36.99 -16.54 -13.97
C ASP A 223 35.48 -16.60 -13.65
N ASN A 224 34.77 -15.47 -13.64
CA ASN A 224 33.33 -15.40 -13.38
C ASN A 224 32.49 -16.25 -14.36
N PRO A 225 31.68 -17.22 -13.88
CA PRO A 225 30.76 -17.95 -14.73
C PRO A 225 29.56 -17.10 -15.20
N LEU A 226 29.09 -16.15 -14.39
CA LEU A 226 27.89 -15.37 -14.72
C LEU A 226 28.13 -14.47 -15.94
N LYS A 227 27.33 -14.68 -16.99
CA LYS A 227 27.42 -13.95 -18.24
C LYS A 227 26.07 -13.79 -18.90
N PHE A 228 25.68 -12.53 -19.13
CA PHE A 228 24.41 -12.18 -19.74
C PHE A 228 24.57 -11.13 -20.84
N LYS A 229 23.49 -10.88 -21.56
CA LYS A 229 23.35 -9.78 -22.51
C LYS A 229 22.00 -9.09 -22.29
N VAL A 230 22.00 -7.76 -22.27
CA VAL A 230 20.77 -6.96 -22.42
C VAL A 230 20.47 -6.85 -23.92
N ARG A 231 19.26 -7.22 -24.34
CA ARG A 231 18.82 -7.15 -25.75
C ARG A 231 18.02 -5.89 -26.05
N SER A 232 17.17 -5.48 -25.12
CA SER A 232 16.42 -4.23 -25.12
C SER A 232 16.14 -3.77 -23.70
N MET A 233 15.76 -2.49 -23.56
CA MET A 233 15.10 -1.95 -22.39
C MET A 233 13.85 -1.19 -22.86
N ASP A 234 12.68 -1.55 -22.34
CA ASP A 234 11.44 -0.80 -22.52
C ASP A 234 11.17 0.05 -21.27
N THR A 235 10.39 1.13 -21.37
CA THR A 235 10.03 1.99 -20.23
C THR A 235 8.63 2.57 -20.38
N TRP A 236 7.87 2.54 -19.28
CA TRP A 236 6.48 3.02 -19.22
C TRP A 236 6.21 3.85 -17.96
N TYR A 237 5.16 4.67 -18.00
CA TYR A 237 4.89 5.71 -17.00
C TYR A 237 3.46 5.67 -16.43
N ASP A 238 2.54 4.96 -17.09
CA ASP A 238 1.15 4.80 -16.69
C ASP A 238 0.84 3.38 -16.21
N ASP A 239 -0.03 3.30 -15.20
CA ASP A 239 -0.42 2.04 -14.55
C ASP A 239 -1.10 1.04 -15.50
N MET A 240 -1.93 1.50 -16.42
CA MET A 240 -2.61 0.65 -17.41
C MET A 240 -1.63 -0.07 -18.34
N THR A 241 -0.65 0.64 -18.91
CA THR A 241 0.36 0.05 -19.79
C THR A 241 1.30 -0.85 -19.01
N ILE A 242 1.77 -0.42 -17.84
CA ILE A 242 2.64 -1.22 -16.97
C ILE A 242 1.97 -2.56 -16.62
N LYS A 243 0.69 -2.54 -16.20
CA LYS A 243 -0.10 -3.74 -15.90
C LYS A 243 -0.17 -4.71 -17.10
N ALA A 244 -0.50 -4.19 -18.28
CA ALA A 244 -0.62 -5.00 -19.50
C ALA A 244 0.72 -5.66 -19.86
N ARG A 245 1.82 -4.89 -19.80
CA ARG A 245 3.17 -5.37 -20.14
C ARG A 245 3.71 -6.37 -19.12
N LEU A 246 3.41 -6.21 -17.82
CA LEU A 246 3.81 -7.17 -16.79
C LEU A 246 3.20 -8.56 -17.06
N PHE A 247 1.92 -8.62 -17.44
CA PHE A 247 1.23 -9.86 -17.78
C PHE A 247 1.68 -10.46 -19.12
N GLU A 248 1.97 -9.62 -20.12
CA GLU A 248 2.47 -10.05 -21.43
C GLU A 248 3.89 -10.65 -21.32
N GLN A 249 4.82 -9.92 -20.69
CA GLN A 249 6.23 -10.30 -20.63
C GLN A 249 6.54 -11.37 -19.57
N LYS A 250 5.73 -11.45 -18.49
CA LYS A 250 5.87 -12.45 -17.40
C LYS A 250 7.23 -12.45 -16.68
N LYS A 251 7.91 -11.31 -16.73
CA LYS A 251 9.20 -11.02 -16.08
C LYS A 251 8.99 -9.95 -15.00
N ALA A 252 9.84 -9.96 -13.98
CA ALA A 252 9.85 -8.88 -13.01
C ALA A 252 10.47 -7.62 -13.64
N MET A 253 10.02 -6.45 -13.20
CA MET A 253 10.38 -5.16 -13.79
C MET A 253 10.92 -4.22 -12.71
N ALA A 254 11.84 -3.32 -13.06
CA ALA A 254 12.30 -2.31 -12.11
C ALA A 254 11.30 -1.16 -12.05
N LEU A 255 10.89 -0.76 -10.85
CA LEU A 255 9.97 0.35 -10.61
C LEU A 255 10.69 1.43 -9.82
N SER A 256 10.86 2.60 -10.44
CA SER A 256 11.33 3.81 -9.79
C SER A 256 10.13 4.67 -9.38
N THR A 257 10.15 5.21 -8.17
CA THR A 257 9.08 6.05 -7.61
C THR A 257 9.67 7.13 -6.70
N PRO A 258 9.08 8.33 -6.60
CA PRO A 258 9.31 9.16 -5.44
C PRO A 258 8.76 8.46 -4.18
N VAL A 259 9.42 8.67 -3.05
CA VAL A 259 8.90 8.42 -1.70
C VAL A 259 8.69 9.74 -0.97
N THR A 260 7.76 9.79 -0.01
CA THR A 260 7.32 11.06 0.57
C THR A 260 7.17 11.01 2.09
N TYR A 261 7.64 12.08 2.73
CA TYR A 261 7.20 12.42 4.06
C TYR A 261 5.77 12.94 4.04
N VAL A 262 5.02 12.61 5.09
CA VAL A 262 3.63 13.00 5.28
C VAL A 262 3.51 13.88 6.52
N THR A 263 2.77 14.98 6.37
CA THR A 263 2.20 15.71 7.52
C THR A 263 0.80 15.17 7.80
N HIS A 264 0.60 14.61 8.99
CA HIS A 264 -0.70 14.19 9.51
C HIS A 264 -1.34 15.31 10.36
N TYR A 265 -2.65 15.24 10.60
CA TYR A 265 -3.42 16.22 11.34
C TYR A 265 -4.16 15.60 12.53
N TYR A 266 -3.69 15.87 13.76
CA TYR A 266 -4.38 15.45 14.99
C TYR A 266 -5.61 16.35 15.22
N PRO A 267 -6.85 15.84 15.21
CA PRO A 267 -8.04 16.66 15.37
C PRO A 267 -8.36 16.93 16.84
N CYS A 268 -8.54 18.20 17.19
CA CYS A 268 -8.99 18.62 18.51
C CYS A 268 -10.51 18.46 18.64
N ILE A 269 -10.95 17.23 18.92
CA ILE A 269 -12.35 16.82 19.12
C ILE A 269 -12.53 15.96 20.37
N GLY A 270 -13.76 15.92 20.89
CA GLY A 270 -14.13 15.10 22.06
C GLY A 270 -13.31 15.44 23.30
N GLU A 271 -12.96 14.42 24.08
CA GLU A 271 -12.13 14.56 25.29
C GLU A 271 -10.72 15.11 25.01
N PHE A 272 -10.22 14.93 23.78
CA PHE A 272 -8.89 15.38 23.37
C PHE A 272 -8.86 16.86 22.92
N ALA A 273 -10.01 17.55 22.84
CA ALA A 273 -10.06 18.98 22.56
C ALA A 273 -9.46 19.84 23.69
N SER A 274 -9.21 19.26 24.87
CA SER A 274 -8.55 19.90 26.02
C SER A 274 -7.07 19.53 26.19
N ASP A 275 -6.46 18.82 25.22
CA ASP A 275 -5.01 18.61 25.23
C ASP A 275 -4.25 19.95 25.15
N PRO A 276 -3.15 20.17 25.90
CA PRO A 276 -2.41 21.44 25.88
C PRO A 276 -1.91 21.92 24.52
N HIS A 277 -1.84 21.06 23.50
CA HIS A 277 -1.47 21.45 22.12
C HIS A 277 -2.68 21.89 21.27
N CYS A 278 -3.91 21.72 21.76
CA CYS A 278 -5.15 22.10 21.06
C CYS A 278 -5.48 23.59 21.25
N THR A 279 -4.50 24.45 20.99
CA THR A 279 -4.56 25.91 21.15
C THR A 279 -4.36 26.63 19.81
N LEU A 280 -4.88 27.86 19.69
CA LEU A 280 -4.91 28.62 18.43
C LEU A 280 -3.54 29.02 17.86
N ASP A 281 -2.49 28.93 18.68
CA ASP A 281 -1.08 29.15 18.31
C ASP A 281 -0.35 27.86 17.87
N HIS A 282 -0.87 26.69 18.24
CA HIS A 282 -0.31 25.38 17.89
C HIS A 282 -1.10 24.61 16.82
N CYS A 283 -2.40 24.90 16.64
CA CYS A 283 -3.24 24.26 15.63
C CYS A 283 -3.40 25.10 14.34
N THR A 284 -3.84 24.43 13.28
CA THR A 284 -4.16 25.02 11.98
C THR A 284 -5.54 24.54 11.51
N LEU A 285 -6.04 25.09 10.41
CA LEU A 285 -7.31 24.66 9.83
C LEU A 285 -7.24 23.19 9.40
N CYS A 286 -8.19 22.40 9.89
CA CYS A 286 -8.28 20.97 9.60
C CYS A 286 -8.47 20.68 8.10
N PRO A 287 -8.17 19.44 7.66
CA PRO A 287 -8.54 18.98 6.33
C PRO A 287 -10.04 19.17 6.02
N SER A 288 -10.35 19.46 4.76
CA SER A 288 -11.73 19.49 4.23
C SER A 288 -12.47 18.17 4.44
N GLU A 289 -11.71 17.08 4.33
CA GLU A 289 -12.05 15.68 4.55
C GLU A 289 -12.11 15.30 6.04
N MET A 290 -11.70 16.20 6.95
CA MET A 290 -11.76 16.05 8.40
C MET A 290 -12.43 17.26 9.07
N SER A 291 -13.59 17.67 8.53
CA SER A 291 -14.38 18.83 8.95
C SER A 291 -15.03 18.72 10.35
N ALA A 292 -14.65 17.72 11.15
CA ALA A 292 -15.15 17.49 12.51
C ALA A 292 -14.74 18.57 13.53
N THR A 293 -13.71 19.37 13.22
CA THR A 293 -13.31 20.57 13.98
C THR A 293 -12.59 21.56 13.06
N SER A 294 -12.37 22.78 13.53
CA SER A 294 -11.58 23.81 12.82
C SER A 294 -10.11 23.86 13.27
N CYS A 295 -9.74 23.12 14.32
CA CYS A 295 -8.42 23.18 14.96
C CYS A 295 -7.75 21.79 14.93
N CYS A 296 -6.71 21.64 14.12
CA CYS A 296 -5.91 20.41 14.01
C CYS A 296 -4.43 20.69 14.23
N VAL A 297 -3.74 19.87 15.02
CA VAL A 297 -2.28 20.00 15.26
C VAL A 297 -1.51 19.22 14.18
N PRO A 298 -0.58 19.85 13.43
CA PRO A 298 0.13 19.19 12.32
C PRO A 298 1.34 18.38 12.81
N LEU A 299 1.28 17.05 12.65
CA LEU A 299 2.37 16.12 12.96
C LEU A 299 3.19 15.85 11.69
N LYS A 300 4.42 16.40 11.63
CA LYS A 300 5.30 16.31 10.45
C LYS A 300 6.26 15.13 10.54
N GLY A 301 6.64 14.57 9.40
CA GLY A 301 7.69 13.54 9.31
C GLY A 301 7.18 12.11 9.41
N GLY A 302 5.86 11.87 9.27
CA GLY A 302 5.35 10.54 8.96
C GLY A 302 5.87 10.06 7.61
N ARG A 303 5.79 8.75 7.33
CA ARG A 303 6.18 8.15 6.04
C ARG A 303 4.94 7.75 5.26
N ASN A 304 5.00 7.77 3.94
CA ASN A 304 3.90 7.39 3.04
C ASN A 304 3.62 5.89 2.95
N ARG A 305 3.82 5.14 4.05
CA ARG A 305 3.58 3.71 4.17
C ARG A 305 3.20 3.31 5.60
N ASN A 306 2.30 2.34 5.75
CA ASN A 306 1.94 1.76 7.06
C ASN A 306 2.83 0.55 7.41
N MET A 307 2.64 -0.05 8.59
CA MET A 307 3.43 -1.20 9.04
C MET A 307 3.05 -2.51 8.34
N GLU A 308 1.92 -2.60 7.63
CA GLU A 308 1.62 -3.73 6.73
C GLU A 308 2.42 -3.66 5.41
N GLY A 309 3.05 -2.53 5.11
CA GLY A 309 3.76 -2.29 3.85
C GLY A 309 2.87 -1.80 2.70
N GLU A 310 1.68 -1.26 3.00
CA GLU A 310 0.88 -0.52 2.02
C GLU A 310 1.42 0.91 1.88
N PHE A 311 1.73 1.32 0.66
CA PHE A 311 2.00 2.72 0.32
C PHE A 311 0.68 3.51 0.19
N PHE A 312 0.70 4.77 0.58
CA PHE A 312 -0.48 5.63 0.51
C PHE A 312 -0.18 7.06 0.05
N SER A 313 -1.16 7.73 -0.54
CA SER A 313 -1.11 9.17 -0.79
C SER A 313 -1.81 9.95 0.30
N HIS A 314 -1.26 11.12 0.66
CA HIS A 314 -1.92 12.08 1.55
C HIS A 314 -1.78 13.51 1.03
N ARG A 315 -2.72 14.41 1.37
CA ARG A 315 -2.65 15.82 0.95
C ARG A 315 -1.43 16.56 1.51
N GLY A 316 -0.88 16.09 2.63
CA GLY A 316 0.28 16.67 3.31
C GLY A 316 1.63 16.08 2.86
N MET A 317 1.73 15.55 1.64
CA MET A 317 2.97 14.95 1.12
C MET A 317 4.03 15.99 0.73
N THR A 318 5.27 15.69 1.09
CA THR A 318 6.51 16.36 0.65
C THR A 318 7.54 15.30 0.29
N ILE A 319 8.34 15.49 -0.76
CA ILE A 319 9.31 14.48 -1.22
C ILE A 319 10.36 14.14 -0.13
N GLU A 320 10.56 12.84 0.12
CA GLU A 320 11.65 12.27 0.94
C GLU A 320 12.87 11.99 0.05
N GLY A 321 12.64 11.41 -1.14
CA GLY A 321 13.66 11.11 -2.14
C GLY A 321 13.07 10.29 -3.30
N GLY A 322 13.95 9.72 -4.14
CA GLY A 322 13.62 8.61 -5.03
C GLY A 322 13.84 7.27 -4.34
N HIS A 323 13.11 6.24 -4.76
CA HIS A 323 13.28 4.84 -4.33
C HIS A 323 13.03 3.90 -5.50
N ALA A 324 13.80 2.82 -5.59
CA ALA A 324 13.66 1.78 -6.60
C ALA A 324 13.27 0.44 -5.96
N MET A 325 12.35 -0.27 -6.59
CA MET A 325 11.82 -1.57 -6.13
C MET A 325 11.62 -2.51 -7.33
N LEU A 326 11.36 -3.78 -7.05
CA LEU A 326 11.06 -4.77 -8.08
C LEU A 326 9.54 -4.96 -8.20
N LEU A 327 8.94 -4.52 -9.31
CA LEU A 327 7.55 -4.82 -9.66
C LEU A 327 7.41 -6.31 -10.01
N VAL A 328 6.52 -6.98 -9.28
CA VAL A 328 6.33 -8.44 -9.35
C VAL A 328 4.86 -8.86 -9.53
N GLY A 329 3.89 -7.96 -9.38
CA GLY A 329 2.50 -8.29 -9.63
C GLY A 329 1.55 -7.11 -9.59
N TYR A 330 0.26 -7.41 -9.70
CA TYR A 330 -0.84 -6.49 -9.43
C TYR A 330 -2.06 -7.26 -8.94
N ASN A 331 -2.94 -6.59 -8.20
CA ASN A 331 -4.26 -7.09 -7.88
C ASN A 331 -5.25 -5.91 -7.90
N ASP A 332 -6.25 -5.97 -8.80
CA ASP A 332 -7.33 -4.98 -8.94
C ASP A 332 -8.35 -5.07 -7.80
N ALA A 333 -8.45 -6.22 -7.13
CA ALA A 333 -9.48 -6.53 -6.13
C ALA A 333 -8.98 -6.42 -4.68
N PHE A 334 -7.67 -6.27 -4.46
CA PHE A 334 -7.14 -5.93 -3.14
C PHE A 334 -7.56 -4.50 -2.78
N MET A 335 -8.01 -4.31 -1.53
CA MET A 335 -8.46 -3.04 -0.98
C MET A 335 -7.61 -2.73 0.24
N THR A 336 -6.86 -1.62 0.20
CA THR A 336 -5.97 -1.26 1.31
C THR A 336 -6.74 -0.84 2.55
N ARG A 337 -6.04 -0.69 3.69
CA ARG A 337 -6.62 -0.18 4.94
C ARG A 337 -7.22 1.23 4.82
N ASP A 338 -6.77 2.00 3.82
CA ASP A 338 -7.31 3.31 3.46
C ASP A 338 -8.57 3.26 2.57
N GLY A 339 -8.97 2.07 2.13
CA GLY A 339 -10.03 1.85 1.17
C GLY A 339 -9.64 2.09 -0.29
N PHE A 340 -8.34 2.15 -0.62
CA PHE A 340 -7.91 2.22 -2.02
C PHE A 340 -7.97 0.81 -2.66
N THR A 341 -8.87 0.62 -3.61
CA THR A 341 -8.99 -0.63 -4.37
C THR A 341 -8.07 -0.63 -5.60
N GLY A 342 -7.30 -1.70 -5.76
CA GLY A 342 -6.45 -1.94 -6.92
C GLY A 342 -5.04 -1.35 -6.84
N GLY A 343 -4.01 -2.13 -7.18
CA GLY A 343 -2.62 -1.68 -7.14
C GLY A 343 -1.59 -2.68 -7.65
N PHE A 344 -0.33 -2.23 -7.66
CA PHE A 344 0.85 -3.05 -7.93
C PHE A 344 1.38 -3.71 -6.65
N VAL A 345 1.98 -4.89 -6.82
CA VAL A 345 2.75 -5.58 -5.77
C VAL A 345 4.23 -5.45 -6.11
N VAL A 346 5.01 -4.97 -5.16
CA VAL A 346 6.45 -4.71 -5.31
C VAL A 346 7.26 -5.46 -4.24
N LYS A 347 8.32 -6.15 -4.64
CA LYS A 347 9.34 -6.67 -3.73
C LYS A 347 10.28 -5.51 -3.37
N ASN A 348 10.51 -5.33 -2.07
CA ASN A 348 11.22 -4.18 -1.52
C ASN A 348 12.54 -4.60 -0.84
N SER A 349 13.46 -3.65 -0.67
CA SER A 349 14.81 -3.85 -0.12
C SER A 349 14.97 -3.32 1.32
N TRP A 350 13.86 -3.25 2.06
CA TRP A 350 13.81 -2.86 3.47
C TRP A 350 13.56 -4.07 4.38
N LEU A 351 14.29 -4.14 5.49
CA LEU A 351 14.10 -5.15 6.54
C LEU A 351 12.85 -4.88 7.39
N ASP A 352 12.13 -5.93 7.78
CA ASP A 352 11.04 -5.82 8.75
C ASP A 352 11.58 -5.76 10.19
N GLY A 353 10.80 -5.17 11.08
CA GLY A 353 11.16 -5.00 12.48
C GLY A 353 10.15 -4.16 13.27
N PRO A 354 10.57 -3.53 14.39
CA PRO A 354 9.68 -2.86 15.33
C PRO A 354 8.80 -1.72 14.79
N THR A 355 9.09 -1.18 13.60
CA THR A 355 8.38 -0.03 13.02
C THR A 355 7.97 -0.22 11.56
N GLN A 356 8.10 -1.43 11.02
CA GLN A 356 7.89 -1.72 9.61
C GLN A 356 7.74 -3.23 9.40
N GLY A 357 6.65 -3.66 8.78
CA GLY A 357 6.42 -5.05 8.36
C GLY A 357 6.35 -5.18 6.84
N SER A 358 6.07 -6.40 6.39
CA SER A 358 5.79 -6.71 4.99
C SER A 358 4.99 -8.01 4.91
N HIS A 359 4.50 -8.34 3.73
CA HIS A 359 3.68 -9.54 3.51
C HIS A 359 4.27 -10.44 2.42
N SER A 360 3.68 -11.62 2.26
CA SER A 360 3.93 -12.54 1.17
C SER A 360 3.29 -12.06 -0.15
N LEU A 361 3.81 -12.56 -1.27
CA LEU A 361 3.21 -12.31 -2.58
C LEU A 361 1.78 -12.87 -2.67
N ASN A 362 1.54 -14.02 -2.01
CA ASN A 362 0.26 -14.71 -2.01
C ASN A 362 -0.81 -13.95 -1.21
N TYR A 363 -0.45 -13.28 -0.11
CA TYR A 363 -1.37 -12.40 0.62
C TYR A 363 -1.88 -11.24 -0.25
N TRP A 364 -0.99 -10.53 -0.95
CA TRP A 364 -1.40 -9.46 -1.88
C TRP A 364 -2.18 -9.98 -3.09
N MET A 365 -1.96 -11.25 -3.50
CA MET A 365 -2.82 -11.94 -4.48
C MET A 365 -4.15 -12.43 -3.89
N GLN A 366 -4.39 -12.33 -2.59
CA GLN A 366 -5.55 -12.94 -1.90
C GLN A 366 -5.61 -14.47 -2.16
N GLU A 367 -4.45 -15.12 -1.97
CA GLU A 367 -4.22 -16.57 -2.10
C GLU A 367 -3.78 -17.20 -0.76
N HIS A 368 -3.35 -16.39 0.22
CA HIS A 368 -3.35 -16.74 1.64
C HIS A 368 -4.54 -16.07 2.34
N SER A 369 -5.09 -16.72 3.37
CA SER A 369 -5.89 -16.10 4.42
C SER A 369 -5.01 -15.34 5.42
N ASP A 370 -5.62 -14.44 6.20
CA ASP A 370 -4.96 -13.70 7.29
C ASP A 370 -4.27 -14.63 8.31
N TRP A 371 -4.74 -15.86 8.48
CA TRP A 371 -4.16 -16.81 9.44
C TRP A 371 -2.96 -17.56 8.87
N GLU A 372 -3.03 -18.02 7.62
CA GLU A 372 -1.85 -18.54 6.89
C GLU A 372 -0.75 -17.49 6.80
N GLU A 373 -1.13 -16.24 6.49
CA GLU A 373 -0.18 -15.14 6.40
C GLU A 373 0.49 -14.83 7.74
N ARG A 374 -0.20 -14.94 8.87
CA ARG A 374 0.42 -14.81 10.21
C ARG A 374 1.41 -15.93 10.55
N VAL A 375 1.43 -17.03 9.80
CA VAL A 375 2.45 -18.09 9.93
C VAL A 375 3.69 -17.78 9.09
N VAL A 376 3.52 -17.15 7.92
CA VAL A 376 4.60 -16.79 6.99
C VAL A 376 5.24 -15.45 7.35
N CYS A 377 4.43 -14.41 7.51
CA CYS A 377 4.79 -13.04 7.86
C CYS A 377 4.01 -12.58 9.10
N PRO A 378 4.34 -13.07 10.32
CA PRO A 378 3.60 -12.77 11.55
C PRO A 378 3.42 -11.28 11.86
N ASN A 379 4.31 -10.41 11.36
CA ASN A 379 4.31 -8.96 11.59
C ASN A 379 4.11 -8.62 13.08
N SER A 380 4.77 -9.38 13.98
CA SER A 380 4.54 -9.40 15.43
C SER A 380 4.57 -8.01 16.11
N TYR A 381 5.30 -7.05 15.54
CA TYR A 381 5.39 -5.69 16.06
C TYR A 381 4.24 -4.76 15.64
N ASN A 382 3.40 -5.15 14.66
CA ASN A 382 2.25 -4.36 14.26
C ASN A 382 1.16 -4.40 15.37
N PRO A 383 0.73 -3.24 15.90
CA PRO A 383 -0.35 -3.15 16.89
C PRO A 383 -1.67 -3.82 16.50
N PHE A 384 -1.96 -3.96 15.21
CA PHE A 384 -3.17 -4.61 14.71
C PHE A 384 -3.07 -6.15 14.64
N ASN A 385 -1.85 -6.71 14.72
CA ASN A 385 -1.63 -8.16 14.81
C ASN A 385 -1.56 -8.66 16.26
N TRP A 386 -1.65 -7.79 17.26
CA TRP A 386 -1.76 -8.19 18.68
C TRP A 386 -3.17 -8.73 19.01
N TYR A 387 -3.23 -9.72 19.91
CA TYR A 387 -4.46 -10.39 20.29
C TYR A 387 -5.30 -9.49 21.22
N GLN A 388 -6.58 -9.27 20.87
CA GLN A 388 -7.49 -8.45 21.67
C GLN A 388 -8.34 -9.31 22.62
N CYS A 389 -8.42 -8.92 23.89
CA CYS A 389 -9.07 -9.71 24.94
C CYS A 389 -9.71 -8.84 26.03
N GLY A 390 -10.70 -9.41 26.74
CA GLY A 390 -11.32 -8.72 27.89
C GLY A 390 -12.02 -7.42 27.51
N ASN A 391 -12.74 -7.41 26.39
CA ASN A 391 -13.58 -6.29 26.00
C ASN A 391 -14.87 -6.28 26.85
N ASP A 392 -15.41 -5.09 27.13
CA ASP A 392 -16.66 -4.94 27.89
C ASP A 392 -17.88 -4.72 26.97
N ALA A 393 -17.67 -4.47 25.68
CA ALA A 393 -18.74 -4.37 24.69
C ALA A 393 -19.41 -5.74 24.49
N GLU A 394 -20.74 -5.81 24.60
CA GLU A 394 -21.48 -7.00 24.19
C GLU A 394 -21.16 -7.35 22.72
N PRO A 395 -21.01 -8.65 22.36
CA PRO A 395 -20.81 -9.02 20.97
C PRO A 395 -22.00 -8.54 20.14
N VAL A 396 -21.74 -7.93 18.98
CA VAL A 396 -22.76 -7.36 18.09
C VAL A 396 -23.54 -8.48 17.39
N VAL A 397 -24.42 -9.13 18.15
CA VAL A 397 -25.37 -10.14 17.67
C VAL A 397 -26.66 -9.44 17.28
N ALA A 398 -27.04 -9.53 16.01
CA ALA A 398 -28.28 -8.94 15.50
C ALA A 398 -29.51 -9.42 16.30
N PRO A 399 -30.53 -8.55 16.51
CA PRO A 399 -31.57 -8.78 17.50
C PRO A 399 -32.43 -9.99 17.16
N ARG A 400 -32.37 -11.01 18.02
CA ARG A 400 -33.37 -12.10 18.05
C ARG A 400 -34.55 -11.67 18.91
N ASN A 401 -35.71 -11.50 18.28
CA ASN A 401 -36.99 -11.29 18.97
C ASN A 401 -37.23 -12.42 19.98
N MET A 402 -37.20 -12.08 21.28
CA MET A 402 -37.20 -13.07 22.35
C MET A 402 -38.63 -13.50 22.70
N SER A 403 -39.19 -14.44 21.92
CA SER A 403 -40.54 -14.97 22.14
C SER A 403 -40.60 -16.50 22.05
N SER A 404 -39.86 -17.19 22.92
CA SER A 404 -40.26 -18.52 23.41
C SER A 404 -39.65 -18.79 24.79
N VAL A 405 -40.48 -19.32 25.70
CA VAL A 405 -40.05 -19.84 26.99
C VAL A 405 -39.85 -21.34 26.84
N THR A 406 -38.71 -21.86 27.28
CA THR A 406 -38.51 -23.30 27.52
C THR A 406 -37.72 -23.52 28.79
N THR A 407 -38.26 -24.33 29.70
CA THR A 407 -37.65 -24.67 31.00
C THR A 407 -36.94 -26.02 30.93
N ALA A 408 -35.63 -26.04 31.09
CA ALA A 408 -34.84 -27.26 31.32
C ALA A 408 -33.63 -26.94 32.22
N PRO A 409 -33.26 -27.81 33.18
CA PRO A 409 -32.05 -27.64 33.98
C PRO A 409 -30.79 -28.02 33.18
N PRO A 410 -29.70 -27.25 33.22
CA PRO A 410 -28.50 -27.56 32.47
C PRO A 410 -27.65 -28.64 33.16
N THR A 411 -27.62 -29.83 32.58
CA THR A 411 -26.59 -30.85 32.84
C THR A 411 -25.42 -30.66 31.88
N GLU A 412 -24.21 -30.69 32.43
CA GLU A 412 -22.92 -30.46 31.74
C GLU A 412 -22.71 -29.05 31.16
N ALA A 413 -21.49 -28.55 31.29
CA ALA A 413 -21.15 -27.15 31.01
C ALA A 413 -20.88 -26.92 29.51
N ALA A 414 -21.95 -26.82 28.72
CA ALA A 414 -21.86 -26.46 27.31
C ALA A 414 -21.11 -25.12 27.12
N PHE A 415 -20.05 -25.16 26.32
CA PHE A 415 -19.11 -24.05 26.11
C PHE A 415 -19.80 -22.81 25.50
N ASN A 416 -19.98 -21.77 26.32
CA ASN A 416 -20.72 -20.57 25.93
C ASN A 416 -19.81 -19.52 25.29
N ARG A 417 -19.52 -19.70 23.99
CA ARG A 417 -18.60 -18.89 23.15
C ARG A 417 -18.73 -17.37 23.31
N THR A 418 -19.91 -16.86 23.66
CA THR A 418 -20.16 -15.41 23.85
C THR A 418 -19.45 -14.81 25.07
N LYS A 419 -18.89 -15.62 25.99
CA LYS A 419 -18.15 -15.12 27.15
C LYS A 419 -16.62 -15.08 26.99
N ALA A 420 -16.04 -15.70 25.96
CA ALA A 420 -14.59 -15.76 25.80
C ALA A 420 -13.93 -14.37 25.69
N PHE A 421 -14.65 -13.39 25.14
CA PHE A 421 -14.18 -12.01 24.98
C PHE A 421 -14.66 -11.05 26.08
N ASN A 422 -15.67 -11.45 26.87
CA ASN A 422 -16.43 -10.57 27.76
C ASN A 422 -16.27 -10.98 29.23
N GLY A 423 -15.27 -10.39 29.90
CA GLY A 423 -14.96 -10.67 31.31
C GLY A 423 -13.87 -9.79 31.93
N GLY A 424 -13.57 -8.63 31.32
CA GLY A 424 -12.42 -7.80 31.67
C GLY A 424 -11.08 -8.56 31.64
N ILE A 425 -10.11 -8.13 32.46
CA ILE A 425 -8.77 -8.72 32.54
C ILE A 425 -8.75 -10.25 32.74
N ASN A 426 -9.75 -10.83 33.41
CA ASN A 426 -9.80 -12.27 33.68
C ASN A 426 -9.97 -13.12 32.41
N ALA A 427 -10.46 -12.53 31.32
CA ALA A 427 -10.45 -13.19 30.00
C ALA A 427 -9.02 -13.32 29.47
N CYS A 428 -8.27 -12.21 29.44
CA CYS A 428 -6.87 -12.17 29.00
C CYS A 428 -5.96 -13.12 29.79
N LEU A 429 -6.19 -13.25 31.10
CA LEU A 429 -5.43 -14.16 31.98
C LEU A 429 -5.87 -15.64 31.89
N SER A 430 -6.82 -15.97 31.00
CA SER A 430 -7.35 -17.33 30.88
C SER A 430 -6.41 -18.25 30.08
N LYS A 431 -6.39 -19.54 30.46
CA LYS A 431 -5.68 -20.59 29.68
C LYS A 431 -6.21 -20.74 28.26
N GLU A 432 -7.48 -20.39 28.03
CA GLU A 432 -8.13 -20.43 26.72
C GLU A 432 -7.58 -19.32 25.82
N THR A 433 -7.51 -18.08 26.31
CA THR A 433 -6.94 -16.94 25.57
C THR A 433 -5.45 -17.12 25.28
N LEU A 434 -4.67 -17.70 26.21
CA LEU A 434 -3.27 -18.07 25.96
C LEU A 434 -3.14 -19.01 24.74
N VAL A 435 -3.91 -20.10 24.72
CA VAL A 435 -3.91 -21.08 23.62
C VAL A 435 -4.47 -20.46 22.33
N TYR A 436 -5.47 -19.59 22.39
CA TYR A 436 -6.00 -18.93 21.19
C TYR A 436 -5.02 -17.91 20.59
N ALA A 437 -4.31 -17.12 21.40
CA ALA A 437 -3.28 -16.21 20.90
C ALA A 437 -2.11 -16.99 20.25
N GLU A 438 -1.66 -18.07 20.90
CA GLU A 438 -0.64 -18.98 20.37
C GLU A 438 -1.06 -19.57 19.01
N ILE A 439 -2.26 -20.15 18.91
CA ILE A 439 -2.80 -20.75 17.69
C ILE A 439 -3.01 -19.73 16.57
N ASN A 440 -3.46 -18.51 16.88
CA ASN A 440 -3.65 -17.44 15.89
C ASN A 440 -2.34 -16.74 15.49
N TYR A 441 -1.20 -17.14 16.06
CA TYR A 441 0.14 -16.56 15.88
C TYR A 441 0.27 -15.09 16.31
N GLN A 442 -0.66 -14.62 17.14
CA GLN A 442 -0.71 -13.25 17.63
C GLN A 442 0.00 -13.12 19.00
N PRO A 443 0.77 -12.06 19.25
CA PRO A 443 1.23 -11.72 20.60
C PRO A 443 0.07 -11.30 21.51
N LEU A 444 0.13 -11.70 22.78
CA LEU A 444 -0.88 -11.39 23.81
C LEU A 444 -0.32 -10.47 24.89
N HIS A 445 0.93 -10.70 25.31
CA HIS A 445 1.56 -9.97 26.40
C HIS A 445 2.45 -8.87 25.86
N LEU A 446 2.17 -7.63 26.24
CA LEU A 446 2.92 -6.44 25.84
C LEU A 446 3.64 -5.80 27.04
N VAL A 447 4.74 -5.12 26.75
CA VAL A 447 5.55 -4.34 27.71
C VAL A 447 5.74 -2.90 27.24
N CYS A 448 5.96 -1.99 28.18
CA CYS A 448 6.08 -0.56 27.92
C CYS A 448 7.48 -0.15 27.42
N LEU A 449 7.52 0.68 26.38
CA LEU A 449 8.74 1.31 25.85
C LEU A 449 8.81 2.83 26.14
N ASP A 450 7.67 3.54 26.26
CA ASP A 450 7.64 4.96 26.66
C ASP A 450 7.05 5.17 28.07
N GLU A 451 7.92 5.51 29.02
CA GLU A 451 7.58 5.80 30.43
C GLU A 451 6.70 7.04 30.63
N ARG A 452 6.48 7.83 29.56
CA ARG A 452 5.57 8.97 29.55
C ARG A 452 4.11 8.57 29.32
N GLN A 453 3.88 7.34 28.82
CA GLN A 453 2.56 6.81 28.48
C GLN A 453 2.16 5.62 29.38
N CYS A 454 3.14 4.81 29.79
CA CYS A 454 2.92 3.55 30.52
C CYS A 454 4.04 3.28 31.54
N SER A 455 3.86 2.26 32.39
CA SER A 455 4.83 1.84 33.40
C SER A 455 5.83 0.83 32.84
N LYS A 456 7.12 1.06 33.07
CA LYS A 456 8.22 0.13 32.75
C LYS A 456 8.57 -0.86 33.88
N ALA A 457 7.72 -0.97 34.91
CA ALA A 457 7.98 -1.88 36.02
C ALA A 457 7.92 -3.35 35.56
N ALA A 458 8.93 -4.14 35.92
CA ALA A 458 9.12 -5.51 35.42
C ALA A 458 8.04 -6.53 35.86
N ASN A 459 7.13 -6.13 36.73
CA ASN A 459 5.96 -6.89 37.20
C ASN A 459 4.63 -6.32 36.64
N VAL A 460 4.68 -5.56 35.55
CA VAL A 460 3.53 -5.02 34.84
C VAL A 460 3.48 -5.61 33.43
N THR A 461 2.28 -5.97 32.99
CA THR A 461 2.03 -6.50 31.64
C THR A 461 0.79 -5.83 31.07
N TYR A 462 0.84 -5.55 29.76
CA TYR A 462 -0.23 -4.89 29.02
C TYR A 462 -0.92 -5.88 28.08
N PHE A 463 -2.24 -5.77 27.98
CA PHE A 463 -3.07 -6.56 27.06
C PHE A 463 -3.95 -5.62 26.23
N VAL A 464 -4.12 -5.88 24.94
CA VAL A 464 -5.02 -5.05 24.09
C VAL A 464 -6.46 -5.34 24.44
N LYS A 465 -7.22 -4.30 24.79
CA LYS A 465 -8.66 -4.39 25.09
C LYS A 465 -9.49 -4.19 23.83
N ASN A 466 -9.24 -3.09 23.13
CA ASN A 466 -9.85 -2.72 21.86
C ASN A 466 -9.08 -1.56 21.18
N THR A 467 -9.39 -1.33 19.92
CA THR A 467 -8.86 -0.24 19.08
C THR A 467 -9.99 0.53 18.40
N THR A 468 -9.88 1.86 18.33
CA THR A 468 -10.86 2.74 17.67
C THR A 468 -10.13 3.73 16.76
N ASP A 469 -10.58 3.88 15.52
CA ASP A 469 -9.99 4.82 14.55
C ASP A 469 -10.27 6.28 14.92
N TRP A 470 -9.30 7.17 14.63
CA TRP A 470 -9.33 8.56 15.03
C TRP A 470 -8.65 9.49 14.00
N GLY A 471 -9.46 10.25 13.25
CA GLY A 471 -8.96 11.33 12.40
C GLY A 471 -7.99 10.88 11.30
N ASP A 472 -6.81 11.51 11.23
CA ASP A 472 -5.80 11.29 10.19
C ASP A 472 -4.97 10.03 10.47
N ARG A 473 -5.57 8.85 10.25
CA ARG A 473 -4.92 7.53 10.34
C ARG A 473 -4.36 7.20 11.72
N MET A 474 -4.86 7.86 12.76
CA MET A 474 -4.49 7.56 14.15
C MET A 474 -5.47 6.56 14.74
N THR A 475 -5.03 5.84 15.76
CA THR A 475 -5.85 4.87 16.50
C THR A 475 -5.75 5.20 17.99
N ILE A 476 -6.89 5.17 18.67
CA ILE A 476 -6.95 5.06 20.13
C ILE A 476 -6.89 3.57 20.45
N MET A 477 -5.78 3.12 21.02
CA MET A 477 -5.67 1.78 21.59
C MET A 477 -5.94 1.85 23.10
N CYS A 478 -6.89 1.05 23.57
CA CYS A 478 -7.13 0.86 25.00
C CYS A 478 -6.54 -0.47 25.46
N VAL A 479 -5.94 -0.46 26.64
CA VAL A 479 -5.21 -1.59 27.20
C VAL A 479 -5.61 -1.85 28.65
N TRP A 480 -5.50 -3.10 29.06
CA TRP A 480 -5.43 -3.45 30.47
C TRP A 480 -3.97 -3.37 30.93
N GLU A 481 -3.69 -2.53 31.93
CA GLU A 481 -2.49 -2.64 32.75
C GLU A 481 -2.76 -3.65 33.87
N TYR A 482 -1.97 -4.72 33.91
CA TYR A 482 -2.06 -5.75 34.93
C TYR A 482 -0.78 -5.81 35.75
N SER A 483 -0.90 -5.84 37.07
CA SER A 483 0.19 -6.27 37.96
C SER A 483 -0.34 -7.20 39.05
N PRO A 484 0.31 -8.35 39.31
CA PRO A 484 -0.07 -9.24 40.41
C PRO A 484 -0.07 -8.61 41.82
N ALA A 485 0.51 -7.42 41.98
CA ALA A 485 0.65 -6.73 43.26
C ALA A 485 -0.19 -5.44 43.41
N LEU A 486 -0.82 -4.95 42.32
CA LEU A 486 -1.49 -3.63 42.29
C LEU A 486 -2.89 -3.68 41.62
N GLU A 487 -3.46 -4.89 41.51
CA GLU A 487 -4.68 -5.18 40.74
C GLU A 487 -4.54 -4.83 39.25
N ALA A 488 -5.66 -4.66 38.55
CA ALA A 488 -5.72 -4.36 37.12
C ALA A 488 -6.51 -3.08 36.85
N ARG A 489 -6.05 -2.26 35.90
CA ARG A 489 -6.79 -1.07 35.45
C ARG A 489 -6.83 -0.99 33.93
N ALA A 490 -7.96 -0.55 33.37
CA ALA A 490 -8.05 -0.17 31.97
C ALA A 490 -7.71 1.31 31.81
N PHE A 491 -7.02 1.65 30.73
CA PHE A 491 -6.89 3.03 30.23
C PHE A 491 -6.70 3.01 28.72
N CYS A 492 -6.73 4.19 28.09
CA CYS A 492 -6.46 4.34 26.66
C CYS A 492 -5.21 5.20 26.45
N LEU A 493 -4.40 4.81 25.46
CA LEU A 493 -3.37 5.69 24.93
C LEU A 493 -4.03 6.90 24.26
N LYS A 494 -3.29 8.00 24.13
CA LYS A 494 -3.69 9.10 23.23
C LYS A 494 -3.82 8.57 21.79
N PRO A 495 -4.60 9.23 20.91
CA PRO A 495 -4.59 8.93 19.49
C PRO A 495 -3.16 9.01 18.94
N MET A 496 -2.67 7.91 18.38
CA MET A 496 -1.32 7.74 17.87
C MET A 496 -1.37 7.10 16.48
N LEU A 497 -0.37 7.36 15.63
CA LEU A 497 -0.15 6.54 14.46
C LEU A 497 0.24 5.12 14.90
N GLU A 498 -0.13 4.11 14.11
CA GLU A 498 0.25 2.69 14.27
C GLU A 498 1.74 2.53 14.69
N VAL A 499 2.64 3.18 13.95
CA VAL A 499 4.09 3.14 14.19
C VAL A 499 4.53 3.81 15.50
N ASP A 500 3.71 4.66 16.11
CA ASP A 500 3.97 5.30 17.41
C ASP A 500 3.37 4.50 18.58
N ILE A 501 2.30 3.74 18.33
CA ILE A 501 1.83 2.69 19.26
C ILE A 501 2.91 1.61 19.40
N ALA A 502 3.52 1.16 18.29
CA ALA A 502 4.62 0.19 18.29
C ALA A 502 5.92 0.69 18.96
N LYS A 503 6.09 2.02 19.10
CA LYS A 503 7.17 2.64 19.90
C LYS A 503 6.80 2.83 21.38
N THR A 504 5.51 2.70 21.72
CA THR A 504 4.97 2.91 23.06
C THR A 504 4.81 1.59 23.81
N LEU A 505 4.28 0.57 23.12
CA LEU A 505 4.12 -0.81 23.58
C LEU A 505 4.79 -1.77 22.59
N THR A 506 5.28 -2.90 23.07
CA THR A 506 5.85 -3.95 22.22
C THR A 506 5.62 -5.33 22.84
N PRO A 507 5.54 -6.43 22.06
CA PRO A 507 5.44 -7.78 22.61
C PRO A 507 6.56 -8.17 23.57
N VAL A 508 6.27 -9.08 24.50
CA VAL A 508 7.31 -9.80 25.22
C VAL A 508 8.22 -10.57 24.24
N PRO A 509 9.54 -10.63 24.45
CA PRO A 509 10.47 -11.27 23.49
C PRO A 509 10.17 -12.74 23.17
N SER A 510 9.46 -13.46 24.04
CA SER A 510 9.02 -14.85 23.83
C SER A 510 7.85 -15.00 22.85
N GLU A 511 7.15 -13.93 22.51
CA GLU A 511 6.01 -13.93 21.58
C GLU A 511 6.32 -13.22 20.25
N VAL A 512 7.52 -12.65 20.10
CA VAL A 512 8.01 -12.10 18.84
C VAL A 512 8.37 -13.25 17.90
N ARG A 513 7.52 -13.47 16.89
CA ARG A 513 7.81 -14.34 15.74
C ARG A 513 8.42 -13.52 14.60
N SER A 514 9.45 -14.04 13.95
CA SER A 514 10.09 -13.41 12.78
C SER A 514 9.32 -13.71 11.49
N ASN A 515 9.30 -12.75 10.57
CA ASN A 515 8.83 -12.95 9.20
C ASN A 515 9.84 -13.79 8.39
N ASP A 516 9.34 -14.73 7.60
CA ASP A 516 10.16 -15.59 6.72
C ASP A 516 10.86 -14.75 5.63
N PRO A 517 12.21 -14.69 5.58
CA PRO A 517 12.93 -13.89 4.58
C PRO A 517 12.75 -14.42 3.14
N ASP A 518 12.35 -15.68 2.97
CA ASP A 518 12.18 -16.28 1.66
C ASP A 518 10.85 -15.93 0.99
N ARG A 519 9.83 -15.64 1.81
CA ARG A 519 8.44 -15.48 1.38
C ARG A 519 7.86 -14.10 1.64
N CYS A 520 8.34 -13.37 2.64
CA CYS A 520 7.95 -11.99 2.92
C CYS A 520 8.79 -10.98 2.12
N GLY A 521 8.56 -9.67 2.32
CA GLY A 521 9.27 -8.58 1.66
C GLY A 521 8.48 -7.90 0.54
N PHE A 522 7.21 -8.26 0.36
CA PHE A 522 6.32 -7.68 -0.63
C PHE A 522 5.46 -6.57 -0.01
N TYR A 523 5.28 -5.50 -0.78
CA TYR A 523 4.59 -4.25 -0.41
C TYR A 523 3.53 -3.95 -1.47
N PHE A 524 2.49 -3.18 -1.11
CA PHE A 524 1.40 -2.83 -2.02
C PHE A 524 1.42 -1.34 -2.38
N MET A 525 1.32 -1.04 -3.68
CA MET A 525 1.23 0.33 -4.20
C MET A 525 -0.13 0.52 -4.91
N PRO A 526 -1.15 1.09 -4.23
CA PRO A 526 -2.46 1.30 -4.84
C PRO A 526 -2.40 2.33 -5.98
N TYR A 527 -3.21 2.13 -7.01
CA TYR A 527 -3.19 2.96 -8.22
C TYR A 527 -3.47 4.44 -7.93
N GLU A 528 -4.33 4.75 -6.95
CA GLU A 528 -4.57 6.12 -6.51
C GLU A 528 -3.30 6.78 -5.96
N ALA A 529 -2.51 6.07 -5.14
CA ALA A 529 -1.26 6.60 -4.59
C ALA A 529 -0.25 6.89 -5.71
N ILE A 530 -0.05 5.94 -6.63
CA ILE A 530 0.82 6.09 -7.81
C ILE A 530 0.41 7.31 -8.65
N ARG A 531 -0.88 7.46 -8.96
CA ARG A 531 -1.40 8.61 -9.74
C ARG A 531 -1.17 9.95 -9.04
N ARG A 532 -1.30 10.00 -7.70
CA ARG A 532 -0.97 11.20 -6.91
C ARG A 532 0.52 11.50 -6.91
N TYR A 533 1.38 10.48 -6.81
CA TYR A 533 2.84 10.64 -6.89
C TYR A 533 3.25 11.21 -8.25
N ILE A 534 2.76 10.63 -9.36
CA ILE A 534 2.95 11.13 -10.72
C ILE A 534 2.51 12.60 -10.84
N ALA A 535 1.30 12.92 -10.37
CA ALA A 535 0.72 14.26 -10.51
C ALA A 535 1.41 15.35 -9.68
N GLN A 536 1.98 15.01 -8.52
CA GLN A 536 2.60 15.98 -7.61
C GLN A 536 4.13 16.08 -7.74
N PHE A 537 4.81 14.97 -8.05
CA PHE A 537 6.28 14.87 -8.01
C PHE A 537 6.91 14.36 -9.31
N GLN A 538 6.12 13.80 -10.23
CA GLN A 538 6.64 13.03 -11.38
C GLN A 538 7.57 11.90 -10.89
N GLY A 539 8.64 11.55 -11.62
CA GLY A 539 9.66 10.61 -11.15
C GLY A 539 9.23 9.13 -11.00
N PHE A 540 7.98 8.79 -11.32
CA PHE A 540 7.49 7.42 -11.36
C PHE A 540 7.63 6.85 -12.77
N TYR A 541 8.28 5.70 -12.90
CA TYR A 541 8.42 4.95 -14.15
C TYR A 541 8.81 3.48 -13.88
N VAL A 542 8.60 2.63 -14.88
CA VAL A 542 8.97 1.20 -14.82
C VAL A 542 9.82 0.82 -16.03
N ASN A 543 10.98 0.21 -15.80
CA ASN A 543 11.83 -0.38 -16.84
C ASN A 543 11.65 -1.90 -16.90
N ALA A 544 11.57 -2.45 -18.10
CA ALA A 544 11.70 -3.89 -18.35
C ALA A 544 12.91 -4.17 -19.23
N PHE A 545 13.62 -5.27 -18.96
CA PHE A 545 14.85 -5.65 -19.66
C PHE A 545 14.70 -7.03 -20.31
N ASP A 546 15.07 -7.14 -21.59
CA ASP A 546 15.21 -8.47 -22.22
C ASP A 546 16.62 -9.02 -21.97
N ILE A 547 16.75 -9.83 -20.92
CA ILE A 547 18.02 -10.46 -20.51
C ILE A 547 18.15 -11.86 -21.15
N GLU A 548 19.28 -12.09 -21.82
CA GLU A 548 19.71 -13.38 -22.36
C GLU A 548 20.89 -13.92 -21.54
N TRP A 549 20.76 -15.13 -20.98
CA TRP A 549 21.79 -15.75 -20.13
C TRP A 549 22.60 -16.80 -20.91
N HIS A 550 23.93 -16.68 -20.88
CA HIS A 550 24.80 -17.66 -21.53
C HIS A 550 24.80 -18.98 -20.72
N PRO A 551 24.76 -20.18 -21.36
CA PRO A 551 24.69 -21.47 -20.65
C PRO A 551 25.84 -21.71 -19.65
N GLN A 552 27.00 -21.06 -19.83
CA GLN A 552 28.09 -21.13 -18.86
C GLN A 552 27.69 -20.63 -17.47
N SER A 553 26.65 -19.81 -17.34
CA SER A 553 26.26 -19.17 -16.08
C SER A 553 25.71 -20.14 -15.04
N TYR A 554 25.41 -21.39 -15.40
CA TYR A 554 24.69 -22.36 -14.57
C TYR A 554 25.60 -23.53 -14.16
N LEU A 555 25.48 -23.97 -12.89
CA LEU A 555 26.23 -25.11 -12.33
C LEU A 555 26.10 -26.38 -13.17
N ARG A 556 24.93 -26.62 -13.77
CA ARG A 556 24.61 -27.73 -14.67
C ARG A 556 25.60 -27.89 -15.84
N HIS A 557 26.33 -26.83 -16.21
CA HIS A 557 27.30 -26.84 -17.31
C HIS A 557 28.76 -26.68 -16.87
N LYS A 558 29.09 -26.76 -15.56
CA LYS A 558 30.47 -26.64 -15.02
C LYS A 558 31.51 -27.49 -15.79
N ALA A 559 31.16 -28.73 -16.13
CA ALA A 559 32.03 -29.65 -16.87
C ALA A 559 32.35 -29.22 -18.32
N LYS A 560 31.55 -28.33 -18.93
CA LYS A 560 31.78 -27.79 -20.29
C LYS A 560 32.68 -26.55 -20.29
N TYR A 561 32.81 -25.86 -19.16
CA TYR A 561 33.57 -24.62 -19.03
C TYR A 561 34.59 -24.71 -17.88
N PRO A 562 35.52 -25.68 -17.88
CA PRO A 562 36.42 -25.96 -16.76
C PRO A 562 37.48 -24.86 -16.49
N HIS A 563 37.46 -23.76 -17.23
CA HIS A 563 38.28 -22.58 -17.02
C HIS A 563 37.58 -21.49 -16.19
N LEU A 564 36.30 -21.69 -15.82
CA LEU A 564 35.51 -20.75 -15.01
C LEU A 564 35.36 -21.27 -13.58
N ASN A 565 35.30 -20.34 -12.64
CA ASN A 565 35.26 -20.59 -11.21
C ASN A 565 33.82 -20.62 -10.70
N TYR A 566 33.26 -21.83 -10.66
CA TYR A 566 31.89 -22.07 -10.19
C TYR A 566 31.75 -22.13 -8.67
N ASP A 567 32.83 -22.05 -7.89
CA ASP A 567 32.75 -22.38 -6.46
C ASP A 567 32.03 -21.26 -5.66
N LEU A 568 32.20 -20.01 -6.08
CA LEU A 568 31.40 -18.87 -5.60
C LEU A 568 29.94 -18.95 -6.03
N LEU A 569 29.66 -19.53 -7.21
CA LEU A 569 28.29 -19.75 -7.68
C LEU A 569 27.59 -20.79 -6.80
N THR A 570 28.25 -21.93 -6.53
CA THR A 570 27.76 -22.97 -5.60
C THR A 570 27.49 -22.38 -4.21
N GLN A 571 28.40 -21.57 -3.68
CA GLN A 571 28.23 -20.92 -2.36
C GLN A 571 27.12 -19.85 -2.32
N SER A 572 26.63 -19.41 -3.46
CA SER A 572 25.53 -18.43 -3.59
C SER A 572 24.23 -19.06 -4.09
N THR A 573 24.22 -20.39 -4.25
CA THR A 573 23.05 -21.17 -4.65
C THR A 573 22.34 -21.64 -3.39
N ALA A 574 21.02 -21.45 -3.35
CA ALA A 574 20.17 -21.75 -2.20
C ALA A 574 18.79 -22.24 -2.66
N PHE A 575 17.98 -22.71 -1.72
CA PHE A 575 16.64 -23.25 -1.97
C PHE A 575 15.63 -22.38 -1.22
N GLN A 576 14.58 -21.96 -1.91
CA GLN A 576 13.53 -21.08 -1.36
C GLN A 576 12.44 -21.92 -0.69
N HIS A 577 11.99 -21.50 0.51
CA HIS A 577 10.81 -22.11 1.14
C HIS A 577 9.57 -22.06 0.23
N ALA A 578 8.85 -23.19 0.15
CA ALA A 578 7.56 -23.30 -0.53
C ALA A 578 6.38 -22.95 0.41
N ASP A 579 5.21 -22.73 -0.17
CA ASP A 579 3.94 -22.61 0.55
C ASP A 579 3.19 -23.96 0.50
N ASP A 580 2.95 -24.55 1.67
CA ASP A 580 2.53 -25.96 1.83
C ASP A 580 1.19 -26.12 2.58
N PHE A 581 0.30 -25.14 2.49
CA PHE A 581 -1.04 -25.17 3.08
C PHE A 581 -2.01 -26.03 2.27
N ASP A 582 -2.77 -26.91 2.94
CA ASP A 582 -3.84 -27.71 2.32
C ASP A 582 -5.12 -26.89 2.03
N GLY A 583 -5.18 -25.67 2.58
CA GLY A 583 -6.34 -24.78 2.59
C GLY A 583 -6.28 -23.80 3.77
N PRO A 584 -7.33 -22.98 3.98
CA PRO A 584 -7.29 -21.71 4.73
C PRO A 584 -7.14 -21.81 6.27
N PHE A 585 -6.63 -22.94 6.77
CA PHE A 585 -6.30 -23.17 8.16
C PHE A 585 -4.89 -23.79 8.19
N PRO A 586 -3.82 -23.05 8.55
CA PRO A 586 -2.44 -23.43 8.26
C PRO A 586 -1.96 -24.71 8.97
N PHE A 587 -2.69 -25.18 9.97
CA PHE A 587 -2.40 -26.43 10.72
C PHE A 587 -3.41 -27.56 10.45
N ALA A 588 -4.39 -27.33 9.58
CA ALA A 588 -5.28 -28.38 9.12
C ALA A 588 -4.63 -29.15 7.95
N LYS A 589 -4.88 -30.45 7.88
CA LYS A 589 -4.53 -31.31 6.75
C LYS A 589 -5.75 -32.14 6.37
N VAL A 590 -5.83 -32.57 5.10
CA VAL A 590 -6.93 -33.44 4.64
C VAL A 590 -6.90 -34.77 5.42
N VAL A 591 -8.07 -35.24 5.87
CA VAL A 591 -8.18 -36.47 6.68
C VAL A 591 -8.92 -37.54 5.87
N ASP A 592 -8.25 -38.64 5.56
CA ASP A 592 -8.74 -39.74 4.70
C ASP A 592 -9.87 -40.61 5.31
N GLY A 593 -10.40 -40.23 6.47
CA GLY A 593 -11.48 -40.94 7.15
C GLY A 593 -11.74 -40.45 8.57
N PRO A 594 -12.74 -41.00 9.27
CA PRO A 594 -12.88 -40.77 10.71
C PRO A 594 -11.69 -41.38 11.47
N PRO A 595 -11.27 -40.78 12.60
CA PRO A 595 -10.31 -41.43 13.51
C PRO A 595 -10.91 -42.74 14.07
N ASN A 596 -10.06 -43.76 14.22
CA ASN A 596 -10.39 -45.03 14.89
C ASN A 596 -10.41 -44.90 16.41
#